data_AF-A0A514JRW5-F1
#
_entry.id   AF-A0A514JRW5-F1
#
_cell.length_a   1.000
_cell.length_b   1.000
_cell.length_c   1.000
_cell.angle_alpha   90.00
_cell.angle_beta   90.00
_cell.angle_gamma   90.00
#
_symmetry.space_group_name_H-M   'P 1'
#
loop_
_entity.id
_entity.type
_entity.pdbx_description
1 polymer ?
#
loop_
_entity_poly.entity_id
_entity_poly.type
_entity_poly.pdbx_seq_one_letter_code
_entity_poly.pdbx_strand_id
1 'polypeptide(L)'
;MAGHGTDEHPHGADRLCEAGDRVYSRAVRRGRLPRRDAEPVPCLLELALLHPDPDDMDWLVPTAPQEVMTRLLRGMYDEISASQRRVGSAVAAFEWYAGLGRPVPSSSPSAAEGPAIRVLDGLARIQAAMDEATQACTTEVLTVQPGGIRREAELSEGLHRAMALRGRGVRMRDLYTHVARHGQGLLTYLELMGDAVEARTLDEVIERLILFDRTVAFIPANAERSMALELRHPALVEYLGTVFERLWRLAIPLTAPLPDTGIEGISHREQSIAALLAEGHQDAVIAERLGISVRTCRAHIARLSETLGAASRTQLGVRIAQAGLDGPRRPAPVPLTLPDQGSRNVR
;
A
#
# COMPACT_ATOMS: atom_id res chain seq x y z
N MET A 1 8.50 -45.04 -47.79
CA MET A 1 9.87 -45.28 -47.32
C MET A 1 9.92 -44.94 -45.84
N ALA A 2 10.66 -45.75 -45.08
CA ALA A 2 10.50 -46.01 -43.66
C ALA A 2 10.48 -44.78 -42.74
N GLY A 3 9.58 -44.80 -41.77
CA GLY A 3 9.62 -43.92 -40.61
C GLY A 3 10.79 -44.26 -39.70
N HIS A 4 11.42 -43.22 -39.17
CA HIS A 4 12.21 -43.27 -37.94
C HIS A 4 11.56 -42.27 -36.99
N GLY A 5 10.86 -42.81 -35.98
CA GLY A 5 10.34 -42.02 -34.88
C GLY A 5 11.50 -41.42 -34.10
N THR A 6 11.60 -40.11 -34.12
CA THR A 6 12.31 -39.38 -33.07
C THR A 6 11.29 -39.15 -31.97
N ASP A 7 11.42 -39.91 -30.88
CA ASP A 7 10.67 -39.71 -29.63
C ASP A 7 10.52 -38.21 -29.34
N GLU A 8 9.28 -37.77 -29.09
CA GLU A 8 8.94 -36.41 -28.69
C GLU A 8 9.62 -36.07 -27.35
N HIS A 9 10.85 -35.55 -27.42
CA HIS A 9 11.51 -34.94 -26.28
C HIS A 9 11.37 -33.41 -26.38
N PRO A 10 10.82 -32.72 -25.37
CA PRO A 10 10.73 -31.27 -25.39
C PRO A 10 12.13 -30.67 -25.19
N HIS A 11 12.78 -30.25 -26.27
CA HIS A 11 14.13 -29.67 -26.25
C HIS A 11 14.13 -28.19 -25.83
N GLY A 12 13.62 -27.90 -24.64
CA GLY A 12 13.77 -26.60 -23.99
C GLY A 12 15.06 -26.56 -23.15
N ALA A 13 15.67 -25.38 -22.97
CA ALA A 13 16.79 -25.24 -22.04
C ALA A 13 16.39 -25.50 -20.57
N ASP A 14 15.09 -25.53 -20.27
CA ASP A 14 14.49 -25.96 -19.01
C ASP A 14 14.23 -27.48 -18.92
N ARG A 15 14.35 -28.23 -20.04
CA ARG A 15 14.09 -29.68 -20.14
C ARG A 15 15.02 -30.37 -21.14
N LEU A 16 16.33 -30.33 -20.90
CA LEU A 16 17.27 -31.09 -21.73
C LEU A 16 17.00 -32.59 -21.68
N CYS A 17 17.25 -33.29 -22.79
CA CYS A 17 17.26 -34.76 -22.79
C CYS A 17 18.46 -35.27 -21.98
N GLU A 18 18.40 -36.52 -21.49
CA GLU A 18 19.49 -37.09 -20.68
C GLU A 18 20.85 -37.07 -21.38
N ALA A 19 20.87 -37.26 -22.70
CA ALA A 19 22.09 -37.17 -23.50
C ALA A 19 22.65 -35.74 -23.50
N GLY A 20 21.78 -34.74 -23.70
CA GLY A 20 22.14 -33.32 -23.70
C GLY A 20 22.66 -32.85 -22.35
N ASP A 21 21.99 -33.24 -21.25
CA ASP A 21 22.42 -32.92 -19.89
C ASP A 21 23.82 -33.48 -19.59
N ARG A 22 24.09 -34.74 -19.94
CA ARG A 22 25.41 -35.37 -19.76
C ARG A 22 26.51 -34.65 -20.54
N VAL A 23 26.26 -34.26 -21.79
CA VAL A 23 27.25 -33.58 -22.65
C VAL A 23 27.49 -32.15 -22.17
N TYR A 24 26.44 -31.39 -21.85
CA TYR A 24 26.57 -30.03 -21.34
C TYR A 24 27.25 -29.98 -19.97
N SER A 25 26.88 -30.88 -19.04
CA SER A 25 27.54 -31.01 -17.74
C SER A 25 29.04 -31.30 -17.86
N ARG A 26 29.44 -32.10 -18.86
CA ARG A 26 30.84 -32.39 -19.15
C ARG A 26 31.56 -31.17 -19.74
N ALA A 27 30.90 -30.44 -20.63
CA ALA A 27 31.40 -29.19 -21.21
C ALA A 27 31.72 -28.17 -20.11
N VAL A 28 30.75 -27.90 -19.22
CA VAL A 28 30.89 -26.93 -18.13
C VAL A 28 32.05 -27.28 -17.19
N ARG A 29 32.24 -28.57 -16.88
CA ARG A 29 33.36 -29.00 -16.01
C ARG A 29 34.72 -28.89 -16.67
N ARG A 30 34.81 -29.10 -17.99
CA ARG A 30 36.07 -29.14 -18.74
C ARG A 30 36.42 -27.83 -19.45
N GLY A 31 35.48 -26.89 -19.51
CA GLY A 31 35.62 -25.62 -20.21
C GLY A 31 35.45 -25.70 -21.73
N ARG A 32 35.63 -26.88 -22.34
CA ARG A 32 35.42 -27.13 -23.78
C ARG A 32 35.23 -28.62 -24.10
N LEU A 33 34.72 -28.92 -25.29
CA LEU A 33 34.63 -30.28 -25.84
C LEU A 33 34.82 -30.31 -27.37
N PRO A 34 35.27 -31.43 -27.96
CA PRO A 34 35.36 -31.58 -29.41
C PRO A 34 33.98 -31.55 -30.06
N ARG A 35 33.84 -30.90 -31.21
CA ARG A 35 32.55 -30.75 -31.92
C ARG A 35 31.84 -32.09 -32.19
N ARG A 36 32.60 -33.14 -32.52
CA ARG A 36 32.10 -34.53 -32.72
C ARG A 36 31.35 -35.10 -31.51
N ASP A 37 31.70 -34.68 -30.30
CA ASP A 37 31.07 -35.18 -29.07
C ASP A 37 29.66 -34.57 -28.86
N ALA A 38 29.33 -33.50 -29.59
CA ALA A 38 28.01 -32.85 -29.57
C ALA A 38 27.12 -33.24 -30.75
N GLU A 39 27.62 -34.00 -31.74
CA GLU A 39 26.82 -34.48 -32.90
C GLU A 39 25.54 -35.23 -32.51
N PRO A 40 25.52 -36.07 -31.45
CA PRO A 40 24.30 -36.77 -31.04
C PRO A 40 23.26 -35.87 -30.33
N VAL A 41 23.61 -34.62 -30.01
CA VAL A 41 22.80 -33.69 -29.20
C VAL A 41 22.75 -32.29 -29.83
N PRO A 42 22.20 -32.16 -31.06
CA PRO A 42 22.15 -30.89 -31.79
C PRO A 42 21.43 -29.77 -31.02
N CYS A 43 20.50 -30.15 -30.14
CA CYS A 43 19.74 -29.22 -29.28
C CYS A 43 20.65 -28.31 -28.41
N LEU A 44 21.86 -28.73 -28.05
CA LEU A 44 22.78 -27.88 -27.28
C LEU A 44 23.31 -26.68 -28.07
N LEU A 45 23.42 -26.80 -29.39
CA LEU A 45 23.77 -25.69 -30.29
C LEU A 45 22.54 -24.84 -30.60
N GLU A 46 21.39 -25.47 -30.86
CA GLU A 46 20.12 -24.77 -31.15
C GLU A 46 19.66 -23.90 -29.98
N LEU A 47 19.82 -24.39 -28.75
CA LEU A 47 19.53 -23.65 -27.52
C LEU A 47 20.65 -22.69 -27.12
N ALA A 48 21.74 -22.62 -27.90
CA ALA A 48 22.95 -21.86 -27.60
C ALA A 48 23.43 -22.07 -26.16
N LEU A 49 23.52 -23.35 -25.78
CA LEU A 49 24.18 -23.85 -24.56
C LEU A 49 25.64 -24.21 -24.83
N LEU A 50 25.94 -24.59 -26.07
CA LEU A 50 27.30 -24.71 -26.61
C LEU A 50 27.43 -23.74 -27.78
N HIS A 51 28.62 -23.17 -27.95
CA HIS A 51 28.96 -22.39 -29.14
C HIS A 51 30.37 -22.74 -29.62
N PRO A 52 30.68 -22.54 -30.91
CA PRO A 52 32.03 -22.69 -31.42
C PRO A 52 33.03 -21.84 -30.63
N ASP A 53 34.20 -22.42 -30.35
CA ASP A 53 35.34 -21.67 -29.83
C ASP A 53 35.85 -20.75 -30.96
N PRO A 54 35.92 -19.43 -30.75
CA PRO A 54 36.36 -18.48 -31.77
C PRO A 54 37.82 -18.70 -32.21
N ASP A 55 38.64 -19.33 -31.37
CA ASP A 55 40.06 -19.57 -31.66
C ASP A 55 40.30 -20.95 -32.33
N ASP A 56 39.36 -21.89 -32.17
CA ASP A 56 39.45 -23.24 -32.74
C ASP A 56 38.06 -23.84 -33.03
N MET A 57 37.65 -23.80 -34.29
CA MET A 57 36.30 -24.22 -34.73
C MET A 57 36.00 -25.71 -34.57
N ASP A 58 37.02 -26.55 -34.30
CA ASP A 58 36.84 -27.97 -33.97
C ASP A 58 36.40 -28.20 -32.52
N TRP A 59 36.41 -27.13 -31.70
CA TRP A 59 35.98 -27.15 -30.30
C TRP A 59 34.72 -26.33 -30.07
N LEU A 60 33.94 -26.77 -29.09
CA LEU A 60 32.78 -26.08 -28.56
C LEU A 60 33.04 -25.71 -27.10
N VAL A 61 32.64 -24.50 -26.73
CA VAL A 61 32.70 -23.98 -25.37
C VAL A 61 31.27 -23.83 -24.82
N PRO A 62 31.04 -24.09 -23.53
CA PRO A 62 29.73 -23.95 -22.92
C PRO A 62 29.42 -22.49 -22.60
N THR A 63 28.17 -22.09 -22.82
CA THR A 63 27.65 -20.89 -22.20
C THR A 63 27.56 -21.08 -20.69
N ALA A 64 27.93 -20.06 -19.90
CA ALA A 64 27.91 -20.17 -18.45
C ALA A 64 26.47 -20.40 -17.93
N PRO A 65 26.24 -21.27 -16.93
CA PRO A 65 24.90 -21.54 -16.39
C PRO A 65 24.15 -20.28 -15.95
N GLN A 66 24.85 -19.26 -15.44
CA GLN A 66 24.26 -17.97 -15.04
C GLN A 66 23.70 -17.19 -16.24
N GLU A 67 24.37 -17.26 -17.39
CA GLU A 67 23.94 -16.61 -18.62
C GLU A 67 22.76 -17.35 -19.26
N VAL A 68 22.79 -18.69 -19.22
CA VAL A 68 21.65 -19.54 -19.61
C VAL A 68 20.43 -19.22 -18.75
N MET A 69 20.58 -19.16 -17.42
CA MET A 69 19.52 -18.79 -16.48
C MET A 69 18.93 -17.41 -16.78
N THR A 70 19.79 -16.41 -17.00
CA THR A 70 19.35 -15.03 -17.30
C THR A 70 18.53 -14.97 -18.59
N ARG A 71 18.91 -15.74 -19.61
CA ARG A 71 18.19 -15.85 -20.88
C ARG A 71 16.85 -16.56 -20.72
N LEU A 72 16.81 -17.65 -19.97
CA LEU A 72 15.58 -18.40 -19.64
C LEU A 72 14.58 -17.50 -18.89
N LEU A 73 15.04 -16.80 -17.85
CA LEU A 73 14.22 -15.85 -17.10
C LEU A 73 13.66 -14.77 -18.04
N ARG A 74 14.50 -14.18 -18.90
CA ARG A 74 14.07 -13.17 -19.88
C ARG A 74 13.00 -13.71 -20.82
N GLY A 75 13.19 -14.92 -21.37
CA GLY A 75 12.20 -15.58 -22.23
C GLY A 75 10.85 -15.78 -21.53
N MET A 76 10.86 -16.26 -20.28
CA MET A 76 9.63 -16.38 -19.49
C MET A 76 8.97 -15.02 -19.22
N TYR A 77 9.75 -13.98 -18.90
CA TYR A 77 9.24 -12.62 -18.73
C TYR A 77 8.60 -12.09 -20.03
N ASP A 78 9.21 -12.35 -21.18
CA ASP A 78 8.69 -11.94 -22.49
C ASP A 78 7.38 -12.68 -22.83
N GLU A 79 7.30 -13.98 -22.54
CA GLU A 79 6.09 -14.79 -22.72
C GLU A 79 4.94 -14.33 -21.81
N ILE A 80 5.22 -14.08 -20.53
CA ILE A 80 4.25 -13.54 -19.58
C ILE A 80 3.76 -12.18 -20.07
N SER A 81 4.67 -11.31 -20.49
CA SER A 81 4.34 -9.99 -21.03
C SER A 81 3.48 -10.08 -22.29
N ALA A 82 3.79 -11.01 -23.20
CA ALA A 82 2.98 -11.26 -24.39
C ALA A 82 1.59 -11.81 -24.04
N SER A 83 1.49 -12.69 -23.05
CA SER A 83 0.22 -13.20 -22.54
C SER A 83 -0.64 -12.08 -21.93
N GLN A 84 -0.04 -11.22 -21.10
CA GLN A 84 -0.70 -10.06 -20.53
C GLN A 84 -1.20 -9.09 -21.62
N ARG A 85 -0.40 -8.85 -22.68
CA ARG A 85 -0.84 -8.03 -23.83
C ARG A 85 -2.07 -8.64 -24.53
N ARG A 86 -2.10 -9.97 -24.73
CA ARG A 86 -3.26 -10.66 -25.32
C ARG A 86 -4.51 -10.54 -24.45
N VAL A 87 -4.37 -10.66 -23.14
CA VAL A 87 -5.49 -10.43 -22.21
C VAL A 87 -5.98 -8.99 -22.30
N GLY A 88 -5.06 -8.01 -22.29
CA GLY A 88 -5.40 -6.60 -22.45
C GLY A 88 -6.15 -6.30 -23.75
N SER A 89 -5.71 -6.88 -24.88
CA SER A 89 -6.39 -6.71 -26.16
C SER A 89 -7.78 -7.37 -26.18
N ALA A 90 -7.94 -8.52 -25.52
CA ALA A 90 -9.24 -9.19 -25.40
C ALA A 90 -10.23 -8.38 -24.55
N VAL A 91 -9.78 -7.80 -23.43
CA VAL A 91 -10.58 -6.92 -22.58
C VAL A 91 -10.99 -5.65 -23.35
N ALA A 92 -10.05 -5.00 -24.04
CA ALA A 92 -10.35 -3.82 -24.85
C ALA A 92 -11.36 -4.12 -25.97
N ALA A 93 -11.25 -5.28 -26.63
CA ALA A 93 -12.22 -5.71 -27.62
C ALA A 93 -13.60 -5.96 -26.99
N PHE A 94 -13.66 -6.59 -25.82
CA PHE A 94 -14.91 -6.78 -25.09
C PHE A 94 -15.58 -5.45 -24.72
N GLU A 95 -14.82 -4.50 -24.17
CA GLU A 95 -15.34 -3.16 -23.83
C GLU A 95 -15.89 -2.43 -25.06
N TRP A 96 -15.19 -2.52 -26.19
CA TRP A 96 -15.64 -1.96 -27.46
C TRP A 96 -17.00 -2.52 -27.89
N TYR A 97 -17.14 -3.86 -27.92
CA TYR A 97 -18.40 -4.49 -28.33
C TYR A 97 -19.52 -4.30 -27.31
N ALA A 98 -19.21 -4.26 -26.01
CA ALA A 98 -20.18 -3.94 -24.96
C ALA A 98 -20.70 -2.50 -25.08
N GLY A 99 -19.85 -1.57 -25.51
CA GLY A 99 -20.23 -0.17 -25.79
C GLY A 99 -21.21 0.00 -26.94
N LEU A 100 -21.19 -0.88 -27.94
CA LEU A 100 -22.11 -0.85 -29.09
C LEU A 100 -23.55 -1.24 -28.72
N GLY A 101 -23.77 -1.89 -27.57
CA GLY A 101 -25.09 -2.40 -27.13
C GLY A 101 -25.93 -1.43 -26.31
N ARG A 102 -25.45 -0.21 -25.99
CA ARG A 102 -26.22 0.78 -25.21
C ARG A 102 -26.89 1.80 -26.13
N PRO A 103 -28.24 1.92 -26.10
CA PRO A 103 -28.91 3.06 -26.71
C PRO A 103 -28.46 4.34 -26.00
N VAL A 104 -27.95 5.29 -26.77
CA VAL A 104 -27.52 6.61 -26.32
C VAL A 104 -28.75 7.48 -26.05
N PRO A 105 -28.97 8.04 -24.85
CA PRO A 105 -29.67 9.31 -24.73
C PRO A 105 -28.65 10.42 -24.99
N SER A 106 -28.94 11.21 -26.02
CA SER A 106 -28.26 12.44 -26.39
C SER A 106 -28.07 13.37 -25.20
N SER A 107 -26.83 13.78 -24.91
CA SER A 107 -26.34 15.18 -25.00
C SER A 107 -25.06 15.43 -24.15
N SER A 108 -24.11 16.10 -24.80
CA SER A 108 -22.91 16.80 -24.28
C SER A 108 -21.54 16.10 -24.29
N PRO A 109 -20.46 16.85 -24.59
CA PRO A 109 -19.18 16.32 -25.04
C PRO A 109 -18.17 16.14 -23.89
N SER A 110 -17.77 14.90 -23.60
CA SER A 110 -16.52 14.62 -22.87
C SER A 110 -15.86 13.40 -23.51
N ALA A 111 -15.08 13.68 -24.55
CA ALA A 111 -14.11 12.75 -25.10
C ALA A 111 -12.80 12.94 -24.32
N ALA A 112 -12.58 12.13 -23.28
CA ALA A 112 -11.28 11.78 -22.65
C ALA A 112 -11.40 11.24 -21.21
N GLU A 113 -12.58 10.99 -20.66
CA GLU A 113 -12.69 10.44 -19.29
C GLU A 113 -12.53 8.91 -19.32
N GLY A 114 -11.38 8.43 -18.83
CA GLY A 114 -11.21 7.03 -18.44
C GLY A 114 -12.24 6.60 -17.40
N PRO A 115 -12.31 5.30 -17.06
CA PRO A 115 -13.31 4.79 -16.12
C PRO A 115 -13.24 5.52 -14.78
N ALA A 116 -14.40 5.98 -14.30
CA ALA A 116 -14.54 6.78 -13.08
C ALA A 116 -14.06 6.03 -11.80
N ILE A 117 -14.08 4.70 -11.83
CA ILE A 117 -13.58 3.79 -10.81
C ILE A 117 -12.78 2.70 -11.52
N ARG A 118 -11.53 2.48 -11.11
CA ARG A 118 -10.65 1.44 -11.64
C ARG A 118 -10.16 0.54 -10.51
N VAL A 119 -10.29 -0.78 -10.68
CA VAL A 119 -9.74 -1.77 -9.75
C VAL A 119 -8.29 -2.06 -10.15
N LEU A 120 -7.38 -1.91 -9.20
CA LEU A 120 -5.96 -2.19 -9.35
C LEU A 120 -5.64 -3.46 -8.56
N ASP A 121 -5.37 -4.55 -9.29
CA ASP A 121 -4.98 -5.83 -8.70
C ASP A 121 -3.46 -6.04 -8.81
N GLY A 122 -2.81 -6.16 -7.65
CA GLY A 122 -1.39 -6.38 -7.48
C GLY A 122 -0.60 -5.11 -7.18
N LEU A 123 0.42 -5.25 -6.32
CA LEU A 123 1.28 -4.14 -5.87
C LEU A 123 1.91 -3.36 -7.03
N ALA A 124 2.36 -4.03 -8.09
CA ALA A 124 2.97 -3.37 -9.24
C ALA A 124 2.01 -2.41 -9.96
N ARG A 125 0.73 -2.78 -10.10
CA ARG A 125 -0.28 -1.90 -10.72
C ARG A 125 -0.65 -0.74 -9.82
N ILE A 126 -0.75 -0.99 -8.52
CA ILE A 126 -1.01 0.05 -7.51
C ILE A 126 0.13 1.07 -7.54
N GLN A 127 1.39 0.60 -7.48
CA GLN A 127 2.57 1.47 -7.52
C GLN A 127 2.64 2.28 -8.81
N ALA A 128 2.43 1.66 -9.98
CA ALA A 128 2.43 2.38 -11.26
C ALA A 128 1.36 3.49 -11.31
N ALA A 129 0.14 3.21 -10.85
CA ALA A 129 -0.93 4.22 -10.82
C ALA A 129 -0.65 5.34 -9.80
N MET A 130 -0.08 5.00 -8.64
CA MET A 130 0.36 5.96 -7.63
C MET A 130 1.51 6.84 -8.13
N ASP A 131 2.45 6.29 -8.88
CA ASP A 131 3.57 7.03 -9.47
C ASP A 131 3.08 7.97 -10.57
N GLU A 132 2.14 7.55 -11.41
CA GLU A 132 1.48 8.41 -12.40
C GLU A 132 0.75 9.58 -11.72
N ALA A 133 -0.05 9.31 -10.68
CA ALA A 133 -0.72 10.35 -9.91
C ALA A 133 0.29 11.28 -9.20
N THR A 134 1.39 10.72 -8.70
CA THR A 134 2.49 11.49 -8.10
C THR A 134 3.14 12.40 -9.13
N GLN A 135 3.36 11.97 -10.37
CA GLN A 135 3.93 12.80 -11.43
C GLN A 135 2.98 13.92 -11.87
N ALA A 136 1.68 13.63 -11.95
CA ALA A 136 0.65 14.59 -12.33
C ALA A 136 0.32 15.63 -11.24
N CYS A 137 0.67 15.36 -9.98
CA CYS A 137 0.30 16.20 -8.84
C CYS A 137 1.12 17.50 -8.76
N THR A 138 0.39 18.59 -8.53
CA THR A 138 0.87 19.97 -8.60
C THR A 138 0.57 20.82 -7.35
N THR A 139 -0.43 20.47 -6.54
CA THR A 139 -0.93 21.34 -5.46
C THR A 139 -0.87 20.71 -4.08
N GLU A 140 -1.53 19.56 -3.88
CA GLU A 140 -1.61 18.92 -2.57
C GLU A 140 -1.76 17.40 -2.63
N VAL A 141 -1.26 16.74 -1.58
CA VAL A 141 -1.52 15.34 -1.29
C VAL A 141 -2.08 15.20 0.11
N LEU A 142 -3.20 14.48 0.24
CA LEU A 142 -3.86 14.22 1.52
C LEU A 142 -3.81 12.73 1.79
N THR A 143 -3.31 12.31 2.96
CA THR A 143 -3.21 10.90 3.29
C THR A 143 -3.82 10.55 4.65
N VAL A 144 -4.51 9.43 4.71
CA VAL A 144 -4.86 8.74 5.95
C VAL A 144 -4.08 7.45 6.01
N GLN A 145 -3.29 7.30 7.07
CA GLN A 145 -2.34 6.21 7.27
C GLN A 145 -2.73 5.43 8.52
N PRO A 146 -3.69 4.50 8.42
CA PRO A 146 -4.08 3.64 9.54
C PRO A 146 -2.95 2.69 9.95
N GLY A 147 -3.12 2.12 11.13
CA GLY A 147 -2.23 1.12 11.71
C GLY A 147 -1.31 1.69 12.78
N GLY A 148 -0.24 0.95 13.06
CA GLY A 148 0.67 1.23 14.16
C GLY A 148 1.93 2.02 13.77
N ILE A 149 3.00 1.81 14.52
CA ILE A 149 4.33 2.33 14.18
C ILE A 149 4.71 1.83 12.78
N ARG A 150 4.99 2.77 11.88
CA ARG A 150 5.32 2.48 10.49
C ARG A 150 6.64 1.73 10.41
N ARG A 151 6.68 0.67 9.59
CA ARG A 151 7.93 -0.06 9.32
C ARG A 151 8.82 0.79 8.40
N GLU A 152 10.13 0.63 8.55
CA GLU A 152 11.13 1.36 7.76
C GLU A 152 10.89 1.20 6.25
N ALA A 153 10.68 -0.03 5.76
CA ALA A 153 10.40 -0.28 4.35
C ALA A 153 9.18 0.49 3.81
N GLU A 154 8.11 0.64 4.60
CA GLU A 154 6.90 1.37 4.20
C GLU A 154 7.15 2.90 4.15
N LEU A 155 8.04 3.39 5.01
CA LEU A 155 8.45 4.80 5.00
C LEU A 155 9.42 5.08 3.85
N SER A 156 10.37 4.19 3.57
CA SER A 156 11.33 4.33 2.47
C SER A 156 10.64 4.39 1.09
N GLU A 157 9.63 3.55 0.86
CA GLU A 157 8.85 3.58 -0.39
C GLU A 157 8.08 4.91 -0.53
N GLY A 158 7.45 5.37 0.55
CA GLY A 158 6.75 6.66 0.57
C GLY A 158 7.70 7.85 0.41
N LEU A 159 8.91 7.76 0.96
CA LEU A 159 9.89 8.83 0.97
C LEU A 159 10.33 9.24 -0.44
N HIS A 160 10.53 8.28 -1.35
CA HIS A 160 10.93 8.61 -2.73
C HIS A 160 9.88 9.49 -3.43
N ARG A 161 8.59 9.14 -3.30
CA ARG A 161 7.47 9.94 -3.84
C ARG A 161 7.35 11.29 -3.14
N ALA A 162 7.45 11.31 -1.81
CA ALA A 162 7.37 12.53 -1.01
C ALA A 162 8.48 13.53 -1.38
N MET A 163 9.72 13.07 -1.57
CA MET A 163 10.84 13.89 -2.03
C MET A 163 10.57 14.51 -3.41
N ALA A 164 10.03 13.73 -4.36
CA ALA A 164 9.68 14.24 -5.68
C ALA A 164 8.59 15.31 -5.62
N LEU A 165 7.58 15.12 -4.77
CA LEU A 165 6.50 16.10 -4.54
C LEU A 165 7.03 17.38 -3.88
N ARG A 166 7.88 17.24 -2.86
CA ARG A 166 8.55 18.36 -2.19
C ARG A 166 9.40 19.18 -3.15
N GLY A 167 10.15 18.52 -4.03
CA GLY A 167 10.97 19.20 -5.05
C GLY A 167 10.17 20.10 -5.99
N ARG A 168 8.85 19.84 -6.12
CA ARG A 168 7.90 20.66 -6.91
C ARG A 168 7.05 21.61 -6.06
N GLY A 169 7.29 21.70 -4.75
CA GLY A 169 6.55 22.58 -3.86
C GLY A 169 5.14 22.10 -3.51
N VAL A 170 4.82 20.82 -3.73
CA VAL A 170 3.51 20.25 -3.37
C VAL A 170 3.37 20.15 -1.85
N ARG A 171 2.21 20.54 -1.31
CA ARG A 171 1.92 20.46 0.13
C ARG A 171 1.34 19.09 0.49
N MET A 172 1.77 18.52 1.60
CA MET A 172 1.31 17.22 2.06
C MET A 172 0.66 17.34 3.44
N ARG A 173 -0.47 16.67 3.64
CA ARG A 173 -1.16 16.56 4.93
C ARG A 173 -1.43 15.10 5.25
N ASP A 174 -0.84 14.62 6.34
CA ASP A 174 -0.91 13.22 6.73
C ASP A 174 -1.63 13.02 8.06
N LEU A 175 -2.61 12.12 8.07
CA LEU A 175 -3.32 11.67 9.26
C LEU A 175 -2.85 10.29 9.69
N TYR A 176 -2.43 10.17 10.95
CA TYR A 176 -2.00 8.92 11.57
C TYR A 176 -2.82 8.59 12.82
N THR A 177 -2.67 7.38 13.35
CA THR A 177 -3.08 7.08 14.73
C THR A 177 -2.12 7.71 15.74
N HIS A 178 -2.56 7.96 16.98
CA HIS A 178 -1.68 8.50 18.03
C HIS A 178 -0.46 7.63 18.31
N VAL A 179 -0.52 6.32 18.05
CA VAL A 179 0.63 5.43 18.26
C VAL A 179 1.83 5.82 17.38
N ALA A 180 1.58 6.43 16.22
CA ALA A 180 2.63 6.82 15.28
C ALA A 180 3.60 7.86 15.88
N ARG A 181 3.18 8.59 16.92
CA ARG A 181 4.01 9.55 17.68
C ARG A 181 5.24 8.91 18.31
N HIS A 182 5.23 7.60 18.52
CA HIS A 182 6.35 6.86 19.12
C HIS A 182 7.27 6.21 18.07
N GLY A 183 7.00 6.41 16.78
CA GLY A 183 7.79 5.85 15.68
C GLY A 183 8.94 6.76 15.27
N GLN A 184 10.18 6.41 15.63
CA GLN A 184 11.35 7.22 15.28
C GLN A 184 11.51 7.45 13.78
N GLY A 185 11.22 6.43 12.96
CA GLY A 185 11.29 6.56 11.50
C GLY A 185 10.33 7.62 10.93
N LEU A 186 9.13 7.78 11.53
CA LEU A 186 8.20 8.83 11.11
C LEU A 186 8.70 10.21 11.51
N LEU A 187 9.29 10.35 12.71
CA LEU A 187 9.87 11.62 13.17
C LEU A 187 11.00 12.05 12.23
N THR A 188 11.93 11.15 11.91
CA THR A 188 13.02 11.40 10.95
C THR A 188 12.50 11.75 9.55
N TYR A 189 11.44 11.08 9.09
CA TYR A 189 10.76 11.44 7.84
C TYR A 189 10.24 12.87 7.87
N LEU A 190 9.52 13.28 8.93
CA LEU A 190 8.96 14.63 9.04
C LEU A 190 10.04 15.71 9.14
N GLU A 191 11.13 15.45 9.88
CA GLU A 191 12.30 16.34 9.92
C GLU A 191 12.91 16.53 8.54
N LEU A 192 13.06 15.44 7.77
CA LEU A 192 13.59 15.50 6.41
C LEU A 192 12.67 16.29 5.48
N MET A 193 11.35 16.14 5.62
CA MET A 193 10.36 16.82 4.78
C MET A 193 10.18 18.31 5.11
N GLY A 194 10.38 18.70 6.37
CA GLY A 194 10.16 20.06 6.85
C GLY A 194 8.73 20.54 6.60
N ASP A 195 8.58 21.83 6.24
CA ASP A 195 7.27 22.48 6.05
C ASP A 195 6.46 21.94 4.85
N ALA A 196 7.02 21.03 4.06
CA ALA A 196 6.29 20.38 2.97
C ALA A 196 5.23 19.40 3.46
N VAL A 197 5.36 18.87 4.69
CA VAL A 197 4.42 17.91 5.29
C VAL A 197 3.92 18.42 6.63
N GLU A 198 2.60 18.51 6.79
CA GLU A 198 1.96 18.61 8.11
C GLU A 198 1.42 17.23 8.51
N ALA A 199 1.72 16.79 9.74
CA ALA A 199 1.21 15.55 10.28
C ALA A 199 0.33 15.79 11.50
N ARG A 200 -0.85 15.14 11.51
CA ARG A 200 -1.77 15.14 12.65
C ARG A 200 -2.18 13.72 13.00
N THR A 201 -2.73 13.56 14.20
CA THR A 201 -3.07 12.24 14.73
C THR A 201 -4.43 12.22 15.41
N LEU A 202 -5.08 11.06 15.37
CA LEU A 202 -6.34 10.74 16.06
C LEU A 202 -6.20 9.42 16.83
N ASP A 203 -7.14 9.13 17.73
CA ASP A 203 -7.25 7.81 18.37
C ASP A 203 -7.52 6.72 17.34
N GLU A 204 -8.53 6.96 16.51
CA GLU A 204 -8.99 6.09 15.43
C GLU A 204 -8.99 6.86 14.11
N VAL A 205 -8.58 6.21 13.03
CA VAL A 205 -8.66 6.75 11.67
C VAL A 205 -9.37 5.76 10.76
N ILE A 206 -9.91 6.25 9.65
CA ILE A 206 -10.44 5.39 8.59
C ILE A 206 -9.34 4.54 7.94
N GLU A 207 -9.75 3.55 7.16
CA GLU A 207 -8.84 2.80 6.32
C GLU A 207 -8.09 3.73 5.33
N ARG A 208 -6.97 3.24 4.80
CA ARG A 208 -6.02 4.05 4.02
C ARG A 208 -6.71 4.84 2.91
N LEU A 209 -6.39 6.11 2.83
CA LEU A 209 -6.84 7.03 1.80
C LEU A 209 -5.65 7.84 1.31
N ILE A 210 -5.48 7.97 0.00
CA ILE A 210 -4.49 8.87 -0.60
C ILE A 210 -5.17 9.68 -1.70
N LEU A 211 -5.12 11.00 -1.61
CA LEU A 211 -5.72 11.94 -2.56
C LEU A 211 -4.63 12.81 -3.17
N PHE A 212 -4.66 12.97 -4.49
CA PHE A 212 -3.78 13.90 -5.22
C PHE A 212 -4.63 14.99 -5.87
N ASP A 213 -4.31 16.27 -5.58
CA ASP A 213 -4.94 17.47 -6.14
C ASP A 213 -6.49 17.48 -6.09
N ARG A 214 -7.11 16.64 -5.25
CA ARG A 214 -8.55 16.35 -5.27
C ARG A 214 -9.09 15.96 -6.65
N THR A 215 -8.26 15.30 -7.46
CA THR A 215 -8.63 14.79 -8.79
C THR A 215 -8.64 13.26 -8.85
N VAL A 216 -7.83 12.61 -8.01
CA VAL A 216 -7.76 11.16 -7.91
C VAL A 216 -7.59 10.72 -6.46
N ALA A 217 -8.30 9.66 -6.08
CA ALA A 217 -8.21 9.03 -4.78
C ALA A 217 -7.84 7.54 -4.90
N PHE A 218 -7.09 7.03 -3.93
CA PHE A 218 -6.75 5.63 -3.79
C PHE A 218 -7.22 5.11 -2.43
N ILE A 219 -7.96 4.00 -2.44
CA ILE A 219 -8.40 3.28 -1.23
C ILE A 219 -8.18 1.77 -1.40
N PRO A 220 -7.87 1.01 -0.35
CA PRO A 220 -7.78 -0.45 -0.42
C PRO A 220 -9.11 -1.09 -0.84
N ALA A 221 -9.02 -2.17 -1.62
CA ALA A 221 -10.16 -3.03 -1.97
C ALA A 221 -10.18 -4.35 -1.18
N ASN A 222 -9.12 -4.64 -0.40
CA ASN A 222 -9.03 -5.79 0.50
C ASN A 222 -8.16 -5.50 1.73
N ALA A 223 -8.25 -6.37 2.75
CA ALA A 223 -7.55 -6.23 4.01
C ALA A 223 -6.02 -6.33 3.87
N GLU A 224 -5.53 -7.17 2.95
CA GLU A 224 -4.09 -7.34 2.68
C GLU A 224 -3.49 -6.15 1.92
N ARG A 225 -4.33 -5.22 1.44
CA ARG A 225 -3.95 -4.07 0.61
C ARG A 225 -3.17 -4.47 -0.66
N SER A 226 -3.43 -5.67 -1.18
CA SER A 226 -2.91 -6.13 -2.48
C SER A 226 -3.78 -5.68 -3.65
N MET A 227 -5.00 -5.21 -3.37
CA MET A 227 -5.90 -4.57 -4.32
C MET A 227 -6.27 -3.16 -3.86
N ALA A 228 -6.44 -2.24 -4.80
CA ALA A 228 -6.88 -0.87 -4.54
C ALA A 228 -7.93 -0.41 -5.56
N LEU A 229 -8.76 0.55 -5.17
CA LEU A 229 -9.60 1.32 -6.08
C LEU A 229 -8.92 2.66 -6.35
N GLU A 230 -8.75 2.98 -7.62
CA GLU A 230 -8.47 4.33 -8.10
C GLU A 230 -9.79 4.99 -8.49
N LEU A 231 -10.07 6.13 -7.87
CA LEU A 231 -11.32 6.85 -8.02
C LEU A 231 -11.03 8.21 -8.66
N ARG A 232 -11.65 8.48 -9.81
CA ARG A 232 -11.53 9.76 -10.53
C ARG A 232 -12.86 10.49 -10.70
N HIS A 233 -13.97 9.87 -10.28
CA HIS A 233 -15.26 10.54 -10.30
C HIS A 233 -15.25 11.79 -9.40
N PRO A 234 -15.48 13.02 -9.92
CA PRO A 234 -15.35 14.25 -9.15
C PRO A 234 -16.16 14.24 -7.84
N ALA A 235 -17.41 13.73 -7.87
CA ALA A 235 -18.24 13.65 -6.67
C ALA A 235 -17.70 12.70 -5.59
N LEU A 236 -17.05 11.58 -5.97
CA LEU A 236 -16.47 10.64 -5.00
C LEU A 236 -15.21 11.24 -4.38
N VAL A 237 -14.36 11.84 -5.22
CA VAL A 237 -13.11 12.48 -4.76
C VAL A 237 -13.43 13.66 -3.84
N GLU A 238 -14.42 14.49 -4.17
CA GLU A 238 -14.85 15.60 -3.32
C GLU A 238 -15.45 15.13 -1.99
N TYR A 239 -16.23 14.05 -2.01
CA TYR A 239 -16.74 13.44 -0.79
C TYR A 239 -15.60 12.94 0.11
N LEU A 240 -14.61 12.23 -0.44
CA LEU A 240 -13.44 11.75 0.30
C LEU A 240 -12.59 12.91 0.82
N GLY A 241 -12.42 13.98 0.04
CA GLY A 241 -11.78 15.22 0.48
C GLY A 241 -12.53 15.84 1.66
N THR A 242 -13.86 15.88 1.62
CA THR A 242 -14.68 16.38 2.73
C THR A 242 -14.54 15.52 4.00
N VAL A 243 -14.50 14.19 3.85
CA VAL A 243 -14.25 13.26 4.97
C VAL A 243 -12.87 13.53 5.57
N PHE A 244 -11.83 13.65 4.75
CA PHE A 244 -10.49 14.00 5.20
C PHE A 244 -10.48 15.31 5.99
N GLU A 245 -11.09 16.39 5.47
CA GLU A 245 -11.10 17.68 6.14
C GLU A 245 -11.83 17.65 7.50
N ARG A 246 -12.86 16.81 7.62
CA ARG A 246 -13.54 16.60 8.91
C ARG A 246 -12.60 15.93 9.92
N LEU A 247 -11.91 14.87 9.52
CA LEU A 247 -10.93 14.20 10.37
C LEU A 247 -9.76 15.13 10.72
N TRP A 248 -9.28 15.90 9.75
CA TRP A 248 -8.18 16.86 9.92
C TRP A 248 -8.43 17.91 11.00
N ARG A 249 -9.66 18.41 11.09
CA ARG A 249 -10.08 19.37 12.12
C ARG A 249 -10.15 18.77 13.52
N LEU A 250 -10.46 17.48 13.62
CA LEU A 250 -10.49 16.75 14.90
C LEU A 250 -9.09 16.32 15.34
N ALA A 251 -8.16 16.19 14.40
CA ALA A 251 -6.84 15.64 14.64
C ALA A 251 -5.91 16.64 15.36
N ILE A 252 -5.05 16.09 16.21
CA ILE A 252 -4.08 16.85 17.00
C ILE A 252 -2.72 16.83 16.27
N PRO A 253 -2.04 17.98 16.09
CA PRO A 253 -0.70 18.03 15.53
C PRO A 253 0.24 17.02 16.17
N LEU A 254 1.03 16.31 15.35
CA LEU A 254 1.87 15.20 15.79
C LEU A 254 2.94 15.64 16.81
N THR A 255 3.39 16.89 16.74
CA THR A 255 4.37 17.48 17.65
C THR A 255 3.73 18.13 18.89
N ALA A 256 2.41 18.36 18.89
CA ALA A 256 1.71 18.92 20.03
C ALA A 256 1.46 17.84 21.10
N PRO A 257 1.51 18.18 22.40
CA PRO A 257 1.15 17.24 23.46
C PRO A 257 -0.32 16.82 23.33
N LEU A 258 -0.61 15.58 23.72
CA LEU A 258 -2.00 15.12 23.82
C LEU A 258 -2.69 15.81 25.02
N PRO A 259 -3.99 16.12 24.91
CA PRO A 259 -4.77 16.67 26.01
C PRO A 259 -4.72 15.78 27.24
N ASP A 260 -4.73 16.40 28.41
CA ASP A 260 -4.95 15.69 29.66
C ASP A 260 -6.38 15.15 29.72
N THR A 261 -6.54 13.93 30.23
CA THR A 261 -7.84 13.30 30.47
C THR A 261 -8.60 14.02 31.58
N GLY A 262 -7.89 14.73 32.46
CA GLY A 262 -8.44 15.35 33.65
C GLY A 262 -8.73 14.36 34.78
N ILE A 263 -8.31 13.10 34.62
CA ILE A 263 -8.37 12.06 35.65
C ILE A 263 -6.95 11.60 35.95
N GLU A 264 -6.53 11.82 37.20
CA GLU A 264 -5.19 11.47 37.65
C GLU A 264 -4.92 9.98 37.43
N GLY A 265 -3.76 9.67 36.83
CA GLY A 265 -3.33 8.30 36.57
C GLY A 265 -3.96 7.63 35.33
N ILE A 266 -4.79 8.33 34.55
CA ILE A 266 -5.36 7.80 33.30
C ILE A 266 -4.81 8.59 32.11
N SER A 267 -4.07 7.91 31.25
CA SER A 267 -3.55 8.48 30.01
C SER A 267 -4.64 8.63 28.94
N HIS A 268 -4.41 9.51 27.96
CA HIS A 268 -5.31 9.68 26.81
C HIS A 268 -5.65 8.34 26.13
N ARG A 269 -4.64 7.48 25.92
CA ARG A 269 -4.84 6.17 25.33
C ARG A 269 -5.72 5.25 26.17
N GLU A 270 -5.57 5.31 27.50
CA GLU A 270 -6.42 4.54 28.41
C GLU A 270 -7.86 5.07 28.41
N GLN A 271 -8.06 6.38 28.27
CA GLN A 271 -9.39 6.96 28.04
C GLN A 271 -10.03 6.44 26.74
N SER A 272 -9.27 6.39 25.62
CA SER A 272 -9.78 5.86 24.34
C SER A 272 -10.12 4.37 24.44
N ILE A 273 -9.30 3.59 25.15
CA ILE A 273 -9.58 2.18 25.44
C ILE A 273 -10.83 2.03 26.30
N ALA A 274 -11.00 2.88 27.32
CA ALA A 274 -12.16 2.86 28.19
C ALA A 274 -13.47 3.16 27.42
N ALA A 275 -13.46 4.14 26.52
CA ALA A 275 -14.61 4.45 25.66
C ALA A 275 -14.98 3.24 24.77
N LEU A 276 -14.01 2.62 24.10
CA LEU A 276 -14.27 1.44 23.28
C LEU A 276 -14.71 0.21 24.09
N LEU A 277 -14.24 0.06 25.33
CA LEU A 277 -14.74 -0.95 26.26
C LEU A 277 -16.19 -0.72 26.64
N ALA A 278 -16.58 0.54 26.87
CA ALA A 278 -17.97 0.92 27.17
C ALA A 278 -18.91 0.65 25.99
N GLU A 279 -18.43 0.78 24.75
CA GLU A 279 -19.13 0.36 23.53
C GLU A 279 -19.27 -1.17 23.37
N GLY A 280 -18.61 -1.95 24.24
CA GLY A 280 -18.68 -3.42 24.24
C GLY A 280 -17.69 -4.10 23.30
N HIS A 281 -16.68 -3.37 22.79
CA HIS A 281 -15.67 -3.96 21.93
C HIS A 281 -14.76 -4.96 22.66
N GLN A 282 -14.32 -5.98 21.92
CA GLN A 282 -13.34 -6.96 22.37
C GLN A 282 -11.92 -6.42 22.19
N ASP A 283 -10.97 -6.88 23.01
CA ASP A 283 -9.59 -6.38 23.02
C ASP A 283 -8.93 -6.38 21.63
N ALA A 284 -9.23 -7.39 20.79
CA ALA A 284 -8.71 -7.49 19.43
C ALA A 284 -9.17 -6.32 18.55
N VAL A 285 -10.46 -5.97 18.62
CA VAL A 285 -11.07 -4.87 17.86
C VAL A 285 -10.55 -3.51 18.36
N ILE A 286 -10.42 -3.36 19.67
CA ILE A 286 -9.83 -2.16 20.30
C ILE A 286 -8.38 -1.98 19.83
N ALA A 287 -7.60 -3.06 19.86
CA ALA A 287 -6.20 -3.03 19.45
C ALA A 287 -6.04 -2.64 17.98
N GLU A 288 -6.85 -3.22 17.09
CA GLU A 288 -6.86 -2.91 15.66
C GLU A 288 -7.19 -1.43 15.41
N ARG A 289 -8.28 -0.93 15.99
CA ARG A 289 -8.74 0.46 15.85
C ARG A 289 -7.71 1.50 16.31
N LEU A 290 -7.04 1.23 17.44
CA LEU A 290 -6.02 2.12 18.00
C LEU A 290 -4.61 1.89 17.42
N GLY A 291 -4.45 0.96 16.49
CA GLY A 291 -3.16 0.66 15.87
C GLY A 291 -2.12 0.05 16.83
N ILE A 292 -2.54 -0.66 17.88
CA ILE A 292 -1.67 -1.30 18.87
C ILE A 292 -1.76 -2.83 18.81
N SER A 293 -0.79 -3.52 19.43
CA SER A 293 -0.91 -4.97 19.62
C SER A 293 -1.98 -5.32 20.66
N VAL A 294 -2.62 -6.48 20.53
CA VAL A 294 -3.57 -7.00 21.54
C VAL A 294 -2.91 -7.12 22.92
N ARG A 295 -1.64 -7.51 22.96
CA ARG A 295 -0.84 -7.55 24.21
C ARG A 295 -0.75 -6.17 24.86
N THR A 296 -0.44 -5.14 24.06
CA THR A 296 -0.37 -3.76 24.53
C THR A 296 -1.73 -3.27 25.02
N CYS A 297 -2.80 -3.54 24.27
CA CYS A 297 -4.17 -3.22 24.68
C CYS A 297 -4.52 -3.83 26.05
N ARG A 298 -4.29 -5.14 26.23
CA ARG A 298 -4.53 -5.83 27.50
C ARG A 298 -3.73 -5.25 28.67
N ALA A 299 -2.49 -4.81 28.44
CA ALA A 299 -1.69 -4.16 29.46
C ALA A 299 -2.29 -2.81 29.92
N HIS A 300 -2.87 -2.03 29.00
CA HIS A 300 -3.62 -0.81 29.35
C HIS A 300 -4.91 -1.14 30.10
N ILE A 301 -5.65 -2.16 29.67
CA ILE A 301 -6.88 -2.60 30.36
C ILE A 301 -6.58 -3.05 31.80
N ALA A 302 -5.47 -3.76 32.00
CA ALA A 302 -5.03 -4.18 33.34
C ALA A 302 -4.72 -2.96 34.23
N ARG A 303 -3.97 -1.97 33.71
CA ARG A 303 -3.68 -0.73 34.46
C ARG A 303 -4.94 0.09 34.73
N LEU A 304 -5.84 0.21 33.76
CA LEU A 304 -7.17 0.82 33.96
C LEU A 304 -7.96 0.12 35.08
N SER A 305 -7.93 -1.21 35.12
CA SER A 305 -8.61 -2.00 36.17
C SER A 305 -8.04 -1.73 37.55
N GLU A 306 -6.71 -1.63 37.64
CA GLU A 306 -6.01 -1.29 38.88
C GLU A 306 -6.35 0.14 39.34
N THR A 307 -6.19 1.13 38.46
CA THR A 307 -6.49 2.54 38.74
C THR A 307 -7.95 2.76 39.15
N LEU A 308 -8.89 2.06 38.52
CA LEU A 308 -10.32 2.19 38.81
C LEU A 308 -10.84 1.22 39.89
N GLY A 309 -9.97 0.38 40.46
CA GLY A 309 -10.33 -0.59 41.50
C GLY A 309 -11.40 -1.61 41.04
N ALA A 310 -11.23 -2.15 39.83
CA ALA A 310 -12.10 -3.16 39.24
C ALA A 310 -11.46 -4.55 39.24
N ALA A 311 -12.15 -5.54 39.83
CA ALA A 311 -11.70 -6.93 39.92
C ALA A 311 -12.16 -7.80 38.74
N SER A 312 -13.07 -7.30 37.90
CA SER A 312 -13.58 -8.01 36.73
C SER A 312 -13.86 -7.04 35.58
N ARG A 313 -13.92 -7.55 34.34
CA ARG A 313 -14.24 -6.73 33.15
C ARG A 313 -15.61 -6.05 33.28
N THR A 314 -16.60 -6.75 33.82
CA THR A 314 -17.94 -6.19 34.04
C THR A 314 -17.89 -5.06 35.06
N GLN A 315 -17.15 -5.24 36.16
CA GLN A 315 -16.94 -4.18 37.14
C GLN A 315 -16.18 -2.99 36.55
N LEU A 316 -15.17 -3.24 35.70
CA LEU A 316 -14.41 -2.21 34.99
C LEU A 316 -15.34 -1.35 34.14
N GLY A 317 -16.25 -1.95 33.37
CA GLY A 317 -17.24 -1.22 32.59
C GLY A 317 -18.10 -0.28 33.44
N VAL A 318 -18.57 -0.73 34.60
CA VAL A 318 -19.33 0.11 35.54
C VAL A 318 -18.48 1.27 36.07
N ARG A 319 -17.21 1.02 36.39
CA ARG A 319 -16.29 2.07 36.87
C ARG A 319 -15.97 3.11 35.79
N ILE A 320 -15.79 2.67 34.55
CA ILE A 320 -15.58 3.55 33.39
C ILE A 320 -16.76 4.53 33.24
N ALA A 321 -18.00 4.04 33.30
CA ALA A 321 -19.18 4.89 33.24
C ALA A 321 -19.29 5.85 34.44
N GLN A 322 -19.00 5.37 35.66
CA GLN A 322 -19.00 6.21 36.87
C GLN A 322 -17.95 7.34 36.81
N ALA A 323 -16.80 7.07 36.17
CA ALA A 323 -15.72 8.03 35.97
C ALA A 323 -15.93 8.96 34.77
N GLY A 324 -16.99 8.76 33.97
CA GLY A 324 -17.25 9.55 32.75
C GLY A 324 -16.24 9.30 31.62
N LEU A 325 -15.70 8.08 31.55
CA LEU A 325 -14.72 7.64 30.54
C LEU A 325 -15.37 6.88 29.37
N ASP A 326 -16.69 6.84 29.31
CA ASP A 326 -17.51 6.07 28.38
C ASP A 326 -17.79 6.78 27.04
N GLY A 327 -17.18 7.96 26.80
CA GLY A 327 -17.30 8.66 25.52
C GLY A 327 -16.26 9.77 25.32
N PRO A 328 -16.18 10.33 24.11
CA PRO A 328 -15.29 11.46 23.84
C PRO A 328 -15.64 12.64 24.74
N ARG A 329 -14.61 13.27 25.34
CA ARG A 329 -14.78 14.41 26.25
C ARG A 329 -15.65 15.47 25.58
N ARG A 330 -16.85 15.69 26.11
CA ARG A 330 -17.64 16.87 25.75
C ARG A 330 -16.75 18.08 26.04
N PRO A 331 -16.45 18.95 25.06
CA PRO A 331 -15.70 20.17 25.37
C PRO A 331 -16.44 20.89 26.49
N ALA A 332 -15.70 21.33 27.51
CA ALA A 332 -16.28 22.12 28.58
C ALA A 332 -17.06 23.27 27.93
N PRO A 333 -18.30 23.56 28.38
CA PRO A 333 -19.05 24.68 27.82
C PRO A 333 -18.18 25.93 27.95
N VAL A 334 -17.83 26.53 26.82
CA VAL A 334 -17.21 27.84 26.78
C VAL A 334 -18.16 28.76 27.53
N PRO A 335 -17.75 29.47 28.60
CA PRO A 335 -18.60 30.44 29.24
C PRO A 335 -19.07 31.41 28.17
N LEU A 336 -20.37 31.42 27.89
CA LEU A 336 -20.97 32.46 27.07
C LEU A 336 -20.83 33.75 27.86
N THR A 337 -19.75 34.48 27.61
CA THR A 337 -19.63 35.87 28.04
C THR A 337 -20.66 36.64 27.25
N LEU A 338 -21.87 36.75 27.80
CA LEU A 338 -22.87 37.66 27.27
C LEU A 338 -22.24 39.06 27.25
N PRO A 339 -22.21 39.75 26.10
CA PRO A 339 -21.74 41.12 26.05
C PRO A 339 -22.61 41.95 27.00
N ASP A 340 -21.93 42.67 27.90
CA ASP A 340 -22.50 43.62 28.83
C ASP A 340 -23.42 44.56 28.04
N GLN A 341 -24.73 44.42 28.26
CA GLN A 341 -25.74 45.31 27.70
C GLN A 341 -25.60 46.63 28.45
N GLY A 342 -24.66 47.45 27.96
CA GLY A 342 -24.41 48.79 28.47
C GLY A 342 -25.72 49.56 28.58
N SER A 343 -26.01 49.97 29.82
CA SER A 343 -27.07 50.92 30.16
C SER A 343 -27.00 52.15 29.27
N ARG A 344 -27.83 52.18 28.21
CA ARG A 344 -28.25 53.43 27.58
C ARG A 344 -29.28 54.08 28.48
N ASN A 345 -28.82 54.82 29.49
CA ASN A 345 -29.63 55.84 30.12
C ASN A 345 -29.76 57.02 29.15
N VAL A 346 -30.96 57.15 28.58
CA VAL A 346 -31.44 58.37 27.95
C VAL A 346 -31.77 59.38 29.05
N ARG A 347 -31.06 60.50 29.08
CA ARG A 347 -31.59 61.81 29.47
C ARG A 347 -30.92 62.90 28.66
#